data_AF-A0A7S2LAA2-F1
#
_entry.id   AF-A0A7S2LAA2-F1
#
_cell.length_a   1.000
_cell.length_b   1.000
_cell.length_c   1.000
_cell.angle_alpha   90.00
_cell.angle_beta   90.00
_cell.angle_gamma   90.00
#
_symmetry.space_group_name_H-M   'P 1'
#
loop_
_entity.id
_entity.type
_entity.pdbx_description
1 polymer ?
#
loop_
_entity_poly.entity_id
_entity_poly.type
_entity_poly.pdbx_seq_one_letter_code
_entity_poly.pdbx_strand_id
1 'polypeptide(L)'
;KAAELGDAGAHYQLSCLYRKGQGVEKDVKKEVYHLEQAAIGGHPKARYNLGCEEDENGRMDRAVKHWIIAAKLGHDDSLDNLSVCFRRGLVSKEDFAATLRAHQAAVEATQSPQREAAEEARKE
;
A
#
# COMPACT_ATOMS: atom_id res chain seq x y z
N LYS A 1 -11.09 10.61 9.17
CA LYS A 1 -10.32 9.36 9.10
C LYS A 1 -11.06 8.14 8.54
N ALA A 2 -12.29 7.79 8.96
CA ALA A 2 -13.03 6.70 8.28
C ALA A 2 -13.46 7.08 6.84
N ALA A 3 -13.88 8.33 6.62
CA ALA A 3 -14.22 8.83 5.29
C ALA A 3 -13.02 8.84 4.32
N GLU A 4 -11.83 9.24 4.80
CA GLU A 4 -10.59 9.24 4.00
C GLU A 4 -10.13 7.82 3.62
N LEU A 5 -10.29 6.84 4.52
CA LEU A 5 -10.05 5.43 4.21
C LEU A 5 -11.11 4.87 3.25
N GLY A 6 -12.37 5.31 3.37
CA GLY A 6 -13.45 4.97 2.44
C GLY A 6 -13.19 5.49 1.03
N ASP A 7 -12.70 6.72 0.93
CA ASP A 7 -12.31 7.35 -0.34
C ASP A 7 -11.07 6.69 -0.96
N ALA A 8 -10.07 6.36 -0.13
CA ALA A 8 -8.89 5.62 -0.57
C ALA A 8 -9.24 4.21 -1.10
N GLY A 9 -10.17 3.52 -0.42
CA GLY A 9 -10.71 2.25 -0.87
C GLY A 9 -11.47 2.36 -2.19
N ALA A 10 -12.30 3.40 -2.35
CA ALA A 10 -13.04 3.65 -3.60
C ALA A 10 -12.10 3.91 -4.78
N HIS A 11 -11.07 4.73 -4.59
CA HIS A 11 -10.03 4.95 -5.60
C HIS A 11 -9.28 3.67 -5.96
N TYR A 12 -8.96 2.80 -4.98
CA TYR A 12 -8.34 1.51 -5.28
C TYR A 12 -9.26 0.58 -6.09
N GLN A 13 -10.57 0.56 -5.80
CA GLN A 13 -11.52 -0.21 -6.60
C GLN A 13 -11.60 0.33 -8.03
N LEU A 14 -11.63 1.66 -8.19
CA LEU A 14 -11.69 2.29 -9.50
C LEU A 14 -10.42 2.01 -10.33
N SER A 15 -9.24 1.99 -9.71
CA SER A 15 -8.02 1.57 -10.42
C SER A 15 -8.11 0.12 -10.90
N CYS A 16 -8.67 -0.78 -10.08
CA CYS A 16 -8.90 -2.18 -10.46
C CYS A 16 -9.87 -2.31 -11.65
N LEU A 17 -10.89 -1.44 -11.74
CA LEU A 17 -11.80 -1.42 -12.88
C LEU A 17 -11.08 -0.99 -14.16
N TYR A 18 -10.28 0.08 -14.12
CA TYR A 18 -9.48 0.52 -15.28
C TYR A 18 -8.41 -0.50 -15.69
N ARG A 19 -7.81 -1.22 -14.75
CA ARG A 19 -6.85 -2.30 -15.06
C ARG A 19 -7.52 -3.48 -15.78
N LYS A 20 -8.70 -3.90 -15.29
CA LYS A 20 -9.42 -5.06 -15.82
C LYS A 20 -10.26 -4.74 -17.06
N GLY A 21 -10.62 -3.48 -17.25
CA GLY A 21 -11.60 -3.05 -18.27
C GLY A 21 -13.03 -3.47 -17.93
N GLN A 22 -13.37 -3.53 -16.64
CA GLN A 22 -14.69 -3.94 -16.19
C GLN A 22 -15.63 -2.74 -16.10
N GLY A 23 -16.55 -2.62 -17.07
CA GLY A 23 -17.49 -1.49 -17.14
C GLY A 23 -16.87 -0.17 -17.60
N VAL A 24 -15.55 -0.15 -17.86
CA VAL A 24 -14.78 0.95 -18.43
C VAL A 24 -13.77 0.40 -19.43
N GLU A 25 -13.32 1.21 -20.38
CA GLU A 25 -12.19 0.85 -21.23
C GLU A 25 -10.90 0.76 -20.39
N LYS A 26 -10.00 -0.17 -20.76
CA LYS A 26 -8.71 -0.29 -20.09
C LYS A 26 -7.90 0.98 -20.30
N ASP A 27 -7.43 1.57 -19.20
CA ASP A 27 -6.66 2.81 -19.24
C ASP A 27 -5.63 2.82 -18.11
N VAL A 28 -4.38 2.53 -18.47
CA VAL A 28 -3.25 2.48 -17.54
C VAL A 28 -3.01 3.85 -16.87
N LYS A 29 -3.24 4.96 -17.58
CA LYS A 29 -3.03 6.29 -17.00
C LYS A 29 -4.05 6.56 -15.91
N LYS A 30 -5.31 6.19 -16.13
CA LYS A 30 -6.37 6.32 -15.11
C LYS A 30 -6.21 5.33 -13.98
N GLU A 31 -5.75 4.11 -14.26
CA GLU A 31 -5.35 3.15 -13.21
C GLU A 31 -4.32 3.78 -12.28
N VAL A 32 -3.20 4.26 -12.82
CA VAL A 32 -2.11 4.86 -12.03
C VAL A 32 -2.60 6.08 -11.25
N TYR A 33 -3.36 6.97 -11.89
CA TYR A 33 -3.94 8.13 -11.22
C TYR A 33 -4.77 7.74 -9.98
N HIS A 34 -5.65 6.73 -10.11
CA HIS A 34 -6.45 6.29 -8.98
C HIS A 34 -5.65 5.52 -7.93
N LEU A 35 -4.62 4.77 -8.34
CA LEU A 35 -3.65 4.20 -7.39
C LEU A 35 -2.94 5.29 -6.58
N GLU A 36 -2.54 6.40 -7.20
CA GLU A 36 -1.93 7.54 -6.53
C GLU A 36 -2.86 8.17 -5.49
N GLN A 37 -4.13 8.41 -5.84
CA GLN A 37 -5.11 8.96 -4.89
C GLN A 37 -5.34 8.00 -3.71
N ALA A 38 -5.54 6.71 -3.98
CA ALA A 38 -5.68 5.71 -2.94
C ALA A 38 -4.43 5.63 -2.04
N ALA A 39 -3.25 5.71 -2.64
CA ALA A 39 -1.99 5.68 -1.91
C ALA A 39 -1.81 6.93 -1.03
N ILE A 40 -2.17 8.13 -1.52
CA ILE A 40 -2.21 9.38 -0.73
C ILE A 40 -3.15 9.23 0.46
N GLY A 41 -4.32 8.61 0.27
CA GLY A 41 -5.26 8.26 1.33
C GLY A 41 -4.81 7.13 2.26
N GLY A 42 -3.60 6.59 2.08
CA GLY A 42 -3.00 5.59 2.97
C GLY A 42 -3.38 4.14 2.65
N HIS A 43 -3.91 3.85 1.46
CA HIS A 43 -4.25 2.48 1.06
C HIS A 43 -2.98 1.63 0.80
N PRO A 44 -2.68 0.61 1.63
CA PRO A 44 -1.39 -0.10 1.59
C PRO A 44 -1.16 -0.81 0.26
N LYS A 45 -2.19 -1.49 -0.25
CA LYS A 45 -2.14 -2.24 -1.51
C LYS A 45 -2.03 -1.34 -2.75
N ALA A 46 -2.56 -0.13 -2.66
CA ALA A 46 -2.43 0.83 -3.77
C ALA A 46 -1.00 1.34 -3.86
N ARG A 47 -0.40 1.63 -2.71
CA ARG A 47 1.01 2.01 -2.61
C ARG A 47 1.94 0.88 -3.08
N TYR A 48 1.62 -0.38 -2.74
CA TYR A 48 2.35 -1.55 -3.24
C TYR A 48 2.31 -1.65 -4.77
N ASN A 49 1.11 -1.54 -5.36
CA ASN A 49 0.92 -1.61 -6.81
C ASN A 49 1.71 -0.52 -7.55
N LEU A 50 1.74 0.72 -7.04
CA LEU A 50 2.60 1.78 -7.59
C LEU A 50 4.08 1.39 -7.57
N GLY A 51 4.53 0.67 -6.54
CA GLY A 51 5.89 0.15 -6.48
C GLY A 51 6.17 -0.86 -7.60
N CYS A 52 5.21 -1.75 -7.89
CA CYS A 52 5.31 -2.68 -9.02
C CYS A 52 5.36 -1.95 -10.36
N GLU A 53 4.49 -0.95 -10.58
CA GLU A 53 4.52 -0.13 -11.80
C GLU A 53 5.89 0.56 -11.99
N GLU A 54 6.48 1.10 -10.91
CA GLU A 54 7.80 1.72 -10.97
C GLU A 54 8.91 0.70 -11.27
N ASP A 55 8.82 -0.52 -10.72
CA ASP A 55 9.76 -1.61 -10.99
C ASP A 55 9.70 -2.11 -12.45
N GLU A 56 8.48 -2.32 -12.96
CA GLU A 56 8.25 -2.68 -14.37
C GLU A 56 8.80 -1.63 -15.33
N ASN A 57 8.78 -0.36 -14.93
CA ASN A 57 9.38 0.73 -15.68
C ASN A 57 10.91 0.90 -15.45
N GLY A 58 11.55 -0.01 -14.72
CA GLY A 58 12.99 0.02 -14.42
C GLY A 58 13.40 1.09 -13.41
N ARG A 59 12.46 1.73 -12.71
CA ARG A 59 12.69 2.81 -11.73
C ARG A 59 12.77 2.23 -10.31
N MET A 60 13.74 1.35 -10.09
CA MET A 60 13.93 0.61 -8.84
C MET A 60 14.00 1.52 -7.59
N ASP A 61 14.68 2.66 -7.65
CA ASP A 61 14.77 3.60 -6.53
C ASP A 61 13.41 4.14 -6.07
N ARG A 62 12.46 4.26 -7.00
CA ARG A 62 11.08 4.68 -6.70
C ARG A 62 10.27 3.49 -6.20
N ALA A 63 10.38 2.34 -6.84
CA ALA A 63 9.73 1.10 -6.41
C ALA A 63 10.00 0.78 -4.94
N VAL A 64 11.27 0.83 -4.53
CA VAL A 64 11.70 0.59 -3.14
C VAL A 64 11.02 1.56 -2.18
N LYS A 65 10.93 2.86 -2.51
CA LYS A 65 10.25 3.86 -1.66
C LYS A 65 8.77 3.53 -1.49
N HIS A 66 8.10 3.14 -2.57
CA HIS A 66 6.70 2.72 -2.52
C HIS A 66 6.52 1.49 -1.64
N TRP A 67 7.36 0.47 -1.78
CA TRP A 67 7.28 -0.74 -0.95
C TRP A 67 7.60 -0.46 0.53
N ILE A 68 8.56 0.42 0.86
CA ILE A 68 8.81 0.85 2.24
C ILE A 68 7.56 1.47 2.86
N ILE A 69 6.88 2.37 2.13
CA ILE A 69 5.67 3.01 2.64
C ILE A 69 4.54 1.98 2.79
N ALA A 70 4.36 1.07 1.82
CA ALA A 70 3.36 0.02 1.88
C ALA A 70 3.58 -0.92 3.08
N ALA A 71 4.83 -1.32 3.33
CA ALA A 71 5.20 -2.14 4.48
C ALA A 71 4.89 -1.43 5.80
N LYS A 72 5.25 -0.16 5.92
CA LYS A 72 4.95 0.68 7.10
C LYS A 72 3.45 0.87 7.34
N LEU A 73 2.63 0.69 6.31
CA LEU A 73 1.17 0.70 6.39
C LEU A 73 0.57 -0.70 6.69
N GLY A 74 1.40 -1.71 6.93
CA GLY A 74 0.97 -3.07 7.26
C GLY A 74 0.77 -3.99 6.05
N HIS A 75 1.33 -3.70 4.88
CA HIS A 75 1.20 -4.58 3.71
C HIS A 75 2.27 -5.69 3.71
N ASP A 76 1.86 -6.94 3.88
CA ASP A 76 2.79 -8.09 4.01
C ASP A 76 3.61 -8.33 2.73
N ASP A 77 2.97 -8.43 1.56
CA ASP A 77 3.68 -8.76 0.30
C ASP A 77 4.77 -7.74 -0.07
N SER A 78 4.71 -6.53 0.48
CA SER A 78 5.73 -5.51 0.24
C SER A 78 7.06 -5.83 0.91
N LEU A 79 7.05 -6.62 2.00
CA LEU A 79 8.25 -7.09 2.68
C LEU A 79 9.03 -8.11 1.85
N ASP A 80 8.35 -8.92 1.04
CA ASP A 80 9.01 -9.89 0.15
C ASP A 80 9.85 -9.17 -0.91
N ASN A 81 9.26 -8.15 -1.56
CA ASN A 81 9.99 -7.32 -2.52
C ASN A 81 11.14 -6.56 -1.86
N LEU A 82 10.93 -6.00 -0.66
CA LEU A 82 12.00 -5.35 0.09
C LEU A 82 13.11 -6.31 0.51
N SER A 83 12.80 -7.57 0.80
CA SER A 83 13.80 -8.59 1.12
C SER A 83 14.71 -8.89 -0.07
N VAL A 84 14.14 -8.90 -1.28
CA VAL A 84 14.92 -9.00 -2.53
C VAL A 84 15.79 -7.75 -2.70
N CYS A 85 15.25 -6.55 -2.50
CA CYS A 85 16.00 -5.29 -2.60
C CYS A 85 17.13 -5.18 -1.58
N PHE A 86 16.89 -5.64 -0.34
CA PHE A 86 17.90 -5.68 0.72
C PHE A 86 19.07 -6.60 0.35
N ARG A 87 18.78 -7.81 -0.18
CA ARG A 87 19.83 -8.73 -0.66
C ARG A 87 20.65 -8.15 -1.82
N ARG A 88 20.05 -7.27 -2.62
CA ARG A 88 20.70 -6.55 -3.73
C ARG A 88 21.44 -5.28 -3.27
N GLY A 89 21.40 -4.94 -1.99
CA GLY A 89 22.04 -3.72 -1.44
C GLY A 89 21.29 -2.42 -1.76
N LEU A 90 20.04 -2.49 -2.23
CA LEU A 90 19.22 -1.33 -2.58
C LEU A 90 18.50 -0.71 -1.38
N VAL A 91 18.50 -1.41 -0.24
CA VAL A 91 17.94 -0.96 1.03
C VAL A 91 19.01 -1.16 2.08
N SER A 92 19.24 -0.14 2.92
CA SER A 92 20.18 -0.28 4.03
C SER A 92 19.63 -1.22 5.10
N LYS A 93 20.52 -1.83 5.90
CA LYS A 93 20.10 -2.66 7.03
C LYS A 93 19.25 -1.89 8.03
N GLU A 94 19.56 -0.61 8.23
CA GLU A 94 18.86 0.30 9.12
C GLU A 94 17.43 0.56 8.62
N ASP A 95 17.28 0.90 7.33
CA ASP A 95 15.98 1.15 6.73
C ASP A 95 15.10 -0.10 6.72
N PHE A 96 15.69 -1.26 6.42
CA PHE A 96 14.96 -2.52 6.42
C PHE A 96 14.47 -2.87 7.84
N ALA A 97 15.33 -2.75 8.86
CA ALA A 97 14.96 -2.99 10.25
C ALA A 97 13.89 -1.99 10.74
N ALA A 98 14.01 -0.70 10.38
CA ALA A 98 13.01 0.31 10.70
C ALA A 98 11.66 0.00 10.05
N THR A 99 11.68 -0.49 8.81
CA THR A 99 10.48 -0.88 8.07
C THR A 99 9.76 -2.07 8.73
N LEU A 100 10.50 -3.10 9.15
CA LEU A 100 9.92 -4.25 9.87
C LEU A 100 9.28 -3.85 11.19
N ARG A 101 9.94 -3.00 11.99
CA ARG A 101 9.36 -2.51 13.27
C ARG A 101 8.08 -1.72 13.05
N ALA A 102 8.09 -0.83 12.06
CA ALA A 102 6.92 -0.01 11.75
C ALA A 102 5.77 -0.85 11.19
N HIS A 103 6.06 -1.85 10.37
CA HIS A 103 5.08 -2.81 9.88
C HIS A 103 4.42 -3.58 11.03
N GLN A 104 5.22 -4.12 11.96
CA GLN A 104 4.71 -4.82 13.13
C GLN A 104 3.80 -3.91 13.97
N ALA A 105 4.23 -2.68 14.26
CA ALA A 105 3.41 -1.71 14.99
C ALA A 105 2.10 -1.37 14.26
N ALA A 106 2.12 -1.30 12.92
CA ALA A 106 0.92 -1.06 12.13
C ALA A 106 -0.08 -2.22 12.23
N VAL A 107 0.40 -3.47 12.15
CA VAL A 107 -0.42 -4.68 12.30
C VAL A 107 -0.98 -4.81 13.72
N GLU A 108 -0.18 -4.55 14.74
CA GLU A 108 -0.63 -4.57 16.14
C GLU A 108 -1.69 -3.48 16.42
N ALA A 109 -1.54 -2.30 15.82
CA ALA A 109 -2.52 -1.22 15.94
C ALA A 109 -3.85 -1.54 15.23
N THR A 110 -3.86 -2.40 14.20
CA THR A 110 -5.10 -2.86 13.58
C THR A 110 -5.78 -3.98 14.35
N GLN A 111 -5.02 -4.80 15.09
CA GLN A 111 -5.51 -5.91 15.91
C GLN A 111 -5.82 -5.54 17.37
N SER A 112 -5.47 -4.32 17.81
CA SER A 112 -5.64 -3.91 19.20
C SER A 112 -7.14 -3.94 19.63
N PRO A 113 -7.49 -4.53 20.79
CA PRO A 113 -8.88 -4.69 21.25
C PRO A 113 -9.63 -3.35 21.43
N GLN A 114 -8.91 -2.24 21.59
CA GLN A 114 -9.49 -0.90 21.64
C GLN A 114 -10.12 -0.47 20.29
N ARG A 115 -9.75 -1.11 19.16
CA ARG A 115 -10.34 -0.85 17.84
C ARG A 115 -11.56 -1.74 17.58
N GLU A 116 -11.56 -2.99 18.03
CA GLU A 116 -12.76 -3.85 18.02
C GLU A 116 -13.90 -3.22 18.81
N ALA A 117 -13.61 -2.69 20.01
CA ALA A 117 -14.61 -1.97 20.83
C ALA A 117 -15.17 -0.71 20.13
N ALA A 118 -14.37 -0.03 19.30
CA ALA A 118 -14.81 1.16 18.56
C ALA A 118 -15.59 0.82 17.28
N GLU A 119 -15.40 -0.38 16.72
CA GLU A 119 -16.19 -0.89 15.59
C GLU A 119 -17.50 -1.55 16.05
N GLU A 120 -17.52 -2.22 17.21
CA GLU A 120 -18.76 -2.73 17.83
C GLU A 120 -19.69 -1.60 18.29
N ALA A 121 -19.15 -0.56 18.93
CA ALA A 121 -19.93 0.62 19.33
C ALA A 121 -20.47 1.46 18.16
N ARG A 122 -20.09 1.14 16.90
CA ARG A 122 -20.64 1.76 15.68
C ARG A 122 -21.73 0.91 15.00
N LYS A 123 -21.95 -0.32 15.47
CA LYS A 123 -22.98 -1.23 14.98
C LYS A 123 -24.25 -1.21 15.85
N GLU A 124 -24.20 -0.54 17.01
CA GLU A 124 -25.37 -0.21 17.86
C GLU A 124 -25.92 1.18 17.54
#